data_AF-A0A524F517-F1
#
_entry.id   AF-A0A524F517-F1
#
_cell.length_a   1.000
_cell.length_b   1.000
_cell.length_c   1.000
_cell.angle_alpha   90.00
_cell.angle_beta   90.00
_cell.angle_gamma   90.00
#
_symmetry.space_group_name_H-M   'P 1'
#
loop_
_entity.id
_entity.type
_entity.pdbx_description
1 polymer ?
#
loop_
_entity_poly.entity_id
_entity_poly.type
_entity_poly.pdbx_seq_one_letter_code
_entity_poly.pdbx_strand_id
1 'polypeptide(L)'
;MSKDNKLRFDGYYVSVWTDAESFVFRNIAVKRDNYLRFYEDGEVIAATIKPLSTSELREWVVNDFSRWTKEDFLKLGRPEYYNVNDDPTHPYMITDFTLDKKSRIKFDFKWYRAGSNGFTNYEGVLVDDTIEVMIESTGGKQHKEIFKFVSLDEIKYTTRKHSDLYKNFVLHHFTSHFGGKPKIFEGDIGLEKIIPHFDMYYIPPSKLHPYYAVFTCGMGEHSMTTRHDDLKYAELCLLLPPDWKITGFSQVDSVALQPFRSLMLGGRYPFQNRIFLADGHVVIIKDSSRSVNFSSELITRFSSAFGVKNSLNSIIIDNRKINVYGVVQLFPEELNFKIAVGSDQLLNKFKDVGINPYIFAPTRENLLSGVSKTKSEIAKNKHKLHPLSLIDWHVLLDRLIEEKEPRNISAVLTRMEELFPEDYLLCFKKAILASKSRNENNSLIEQSFKDAVERNADFAHSWYLLGNLYVDRKNWDKAIWAYTNYTQLRPDDPEAWKTLSTPYVHSGLFEKGLEILQTAKGLNQNDPEISVMIKKIEVELGMI
;
A
#
# COMPACT_ATOMS: atom_id res chain seq x y z
N MET A 1 43.88 47.10 9.75
CA MET A 1 45.31 47.39 9.87
C MET A 1 46.00 46.45 8.85
N SER A 2 46.66 46.89 7.78
CA SER A 2 47.90 47.68 7.78
C SER A 2 48.72 47.36 9.03
N LYS A 3 49.76 46.52 8.93
CA LYS A 3 50.54 46.03 10.09
C LYS A 3 49.80 45.22 11.19
N ASP A 4 48.46 45.18 11.22
CA ASP A 4 47.69 44.35 12.18
C ASP A 4 46.39 43.72 11.59
N ASN A 5 46.47 43.07 10.43
CA ASN A 5 45.42 42.24 9.80
C ASN A 5 43.93 42.61 10.06
N LYS A 6 43.46 43.78 9.59
CA LYS A 6 42.02 44.11 9.51
C LYS A 6 41.66 44.83 8.20
N LEU A 7 40.56 44.42 7.57
CA LEU A 7 39.86 45.13 6.48
C LEU A 7 38.48 45.61 6.98
N ARG A 8 37.95 46.70 6.40
CA ARG A 8 36.78 47.45 6.89
C ARG A 8 35.64 47.43 5.87
N PHE A 9 34.45 47.01 6.33
CA PHE A 9 33.15 47.28 5.70
C PHE A 9 32.11 47.49 6.81
N ASP A 10 31.33 48.58 6.72
CA ASP A 10 30.20 48.94 7.60
C ASP A 10 30.38 48.78 9.12
N GLY A 11 31.41 49.43 9.68
CA GLY A 11 31.42 49.82 11.09
C GLY A 11 31.97 48.83 12.13
N TYR A 12 32.33 47.60 11.77
CA TYR A 12 32.88 46.62 12.73
C TYR A 12 34.30 46.14 12.38
N TYR A 13 35.04 45.63 13.38
CA TYR A 13 36.40 45.07 13.25
C TYR A 13 36.36 43.53 13.30
N VAL A 14 36.97 42.85 12.33
CA VAL A 14 37.13 41.37 12.33
C VAL A 14 38.60 40.99 12.45
N SER A 15 38.90 39.95 13.24
CA SER A 15 40.22 39.33 13.39
C SER A 15 40.13 37.87 12.92
N VAL A 16 41.10 37.40 12.12
CA VAL A 16 41.12 36.03 11.59
C VAL A 16 42.03 35.14 12.44
N TRP A 17 41.53 33.99 12.86
CA TRP A 17 42.31 32.88 13.42
C TRP A 17 41.92 31.58 12.72
N THR A 18 42.90 30.76 12.39
CA THR A 18 42.72 29.39 11.89
C THR A 18 43.28 28.45 12.95
N ASP A 19 42.50 27.49 13.41
CA ASP A 19 43.03 26.31 14.10
C ASP A 19 42.55 25.04 13.40
N ALA A 20 43.49 24.12 13.24
CA ALA A 20 43.39 22.86 12.53
C ALA A 20 42.70 21.77 13.36
N GLU A 21 42.14 20.79 12.65
CA GLU A 21 41.59 19.51 13.14
C GLU A 21 40.16 19.50 13.72
N SER A 22 39.18 19.84 12.89
CA SER A 22 37.88 19.16 12.82
C SER A 22 37.05 19.71 11.65
N PHE A 23 36.40 18.83 10.88
CA PHE A 23 35.45 19.27 9.86
C PHE A 23 34.09 19.52 10.53
N VAL A 24 33.79 20.79 10.77
CA VAL A 24 32.50 21.27 11.27
C VAL A 24 31.62 21.62 10.07
N PHE A 25 30.39 21.12 10.04
CA PHE A 25 29.37 21.47 9.05
C PHE A 25 28.19 22.10 9.80
N ARG A 26 27.70 23.26 9.35
CA ARG A 26 26.56 23.98 9.96
C ARG A 26 25.50 24.28 8.90
N ASN A 27 24.23 24.02 9.23
CA ASN A 27 23.07 24.45 8.45
C ASN A 27 22.06 25.15 9.37
N ILE A 28 21.51 26.28 8.92
CA ILE A 28 20.68 27.19 9.70
C ILE A 28 19.20 26.98 9.36
N ALA A 29 18.36 26.68 10.36
CA ALA A 29 16.91 26.86 10.29
C ALA A 29 16.56 28.20 10.95
N VAL A 30 15.97 29.14 10.21
CA VAL A 30 15.46 30.40 10.78
C VAL A 30 13.94 30.44 10.68
N LYS A 31 13.30 30.71 11.81
CA LYS A 31 11.87 31.03 11.87
C LYS A 31 11.66 32.44 11.35
N ARG A 32 10.95 32.59 10.22
CA ARG A 32 10.42 33.88 9.75
C ARG A 32 8.94 33.71 9.42
N ASP A 33 8.08 34.54 10.01
CA ASP A 33 6.63 34.55 9.78
C ASP A 33 5.89 33.23 10.10
N ASN A 34 6.38 32.47 11.09
CA ASN A 34 5.86 31.15 11.51
C ASN A 34 6.03 30.00 10.52
N TYR A 35 6.89 30.16 9.51
CA TYR A 35 7.30 29.11 8.58
C TYR A 35 8.71 28.60 8.90
N LEU A 36 8.94 27.29 8.73
CA LEU A 36 10.29 26.71 8.77
C LEU A 36 10.84 26.73 7.35
N ARG A 37 12.02 27.33 7.14
CA ARG A 37 12.66 27.45 5.82
C ARG A 37 14.08 26.92 5.88
N PHE A 38 14.44 26.16 4.85
CA PHE A 38 15.76 25.62 4.62
C PHE A 38 16.39 26.37 3.45
N TYR A 39 17.67 26.70 3.60
CA TYR A 39 18.39 27.51 2.64
C TYR A 39 19.59 26.76 2.08
N GLU A 40 19.82 26.92 0.79
CA GLU A 40 21.04 26.52 0.07
C GLU A 40 21.46 27.72 -0.78
N ASP A 41 22.72 28.15 -0.67
CA ASP A 41 23.26 29.33 -1.36
C ASP A 41 22.45 30.64 -1.19
N GLY A 42 21.75 30.79 -0.06
CA GLY A 42 20.92 31.96 0.25
C GLY A 42 19.51 31.92 -0.36
N GLU A 43 19.17 30.86 -1.10
CA GLU A 43 17.84 30.63 -1.66
C GLU A 43 17.03 29.64 -0.82
N VAL A 44 15.70 29.82 -0.75
CA VAL A 44 14.80 28.92 -0.02
C VAL A 44 14.59 27.67 -0.86
N ILE A 45 15.20 26.56 -0.45
CA ILE A 45 15.05 25.27 -1.12
C ILE A 45 13.86 24.46 -0.61
N ALA A 46 13.43 24.69 0.64
CA ALA A 46 12.25 24.06 1.19
C ALA A 46 11.61 24.94 2.26
N ALA A 47 10.28 24.96 2.30
CA ALA A 47 9.51 25.68 3.30
C ALA A 47 8.26 24.89 3.70
N THR A 48 7.81 25.03 4.95
CA THR A 48 6.51 24.49 5.37
C THR A 48 5.38 25.21 4.62
N ILE A 49 4.28 24.50 4.31
CA ILE A 49 3.21 25.03 3.44
C ILE A 49 2.23 25.91 4.23
N LYS A 50 2.21 25.79 5.57
CA LYS A 50 1.43 26.63 6.49
C LYS A 50 2.27 27.06 7.71
N PRO A 51 1.84 28.10 8.44
CA PRO A 51 2.45 28.49 9.71
C PRO A 51 2.32 27.36 10.73
N LEU A 52 3.40 26.99 11.43
CA LEU A 52 3.37 25.93 12.44
C LEU A 52 3.29 26.52 13.86
N SER A 53 2.37 25.99 14.67
CA SER A 53 2.33 26.25 16.12
C SER A 53 3.46 25.51 16.85
N THR A 54 3.80 25.95 18.07
CA THR A 54 4.89 25.36 18.88
C THR A 54 4.68 23.87 19.19
N SER A 55 3.43 23.42 19.32
CA SER A 55 3.05 22.01 19.51
C SER A 55 3.18 21.18 18.24
N GLU A 56 2.77 21.73 17.08
CA GLU A 56 2.93 21.06 15.77
C GLU A 56 4.41 20.90 15.40
N LEU A 57 5.25 21.88 15.78
CA LEU A 57 6.70 21.80 15.60
C LEU A 57 7.35 20.69 16.44
N ARG A 58 6.86 20.49 17.67
CA ARG A 58 7.34 19.42 18.55
C ARG A 58 6.95 18.04 18.02
N GLU A 59 5.71 17.90 17.53
CA GLU A 59 5.27 16.70 16.83
C GLU A 59 6.06 16.49 15.52
N TRP A 60 6.36 17.55 14.76
CA TRP A 60 7.14 17.45 13.52
C TRP A 60 8.57 16.95 13.76
N VAL A 61 9.27 17.45 14.78
CA VAL A 61 10.61 16.95 15.12
C VAL A 61 10.56 15.47 15.54
N VAL A 62 9.58 15.10 16.36
CA VAL A 62 9.43 13.72 16.84
C VAL A 62 8.99 12.77 15.73
N ASN A 63 8.16 13.24 14.78
CA ASN A 63 7.52 12.37 13.80
C ASN A 63 8.17 12.42 12.42
N ASP A 64 8.72 13.55 11.97
CA ASP A 64 9.24 13.73 10.60
C ASP A 64 10.76 13.84 10.55
N PHE A 65 11.42 14.47 11.54
CA PHE A 65 12.89 14.50 11.62
C PHE A 65 13.46 13.10 11.92
N SER A 66 12.71 12.31 12.70
CA SER A 66 12.94 10.88 12.94
C SER A 66 12.63 9.99 11.72
N ARG A 67 12.46 10.55 10.52
CA ARG A 67 12.27 9.79 9.26
C ARG A 67 13.41 9.99 8.27
N TRP A 68 14.38 10.84 8.59
CA TRP A 68 15.49 11.15 7.70
C TRP A 68 16.57 10.06 7.80
N THR A 69 17.02 9.57 6.65
CA THR A 69 18.06 8.53 6.58
C THR A 69 19.46 9.14 6.66
N LYS A 70 20.47 8.31 6.98
CA LYS A 70 21.88 8.70 6.87
C LYS A 70 22.22 9.34 5.52
N GLU A 71 21.60 8.88 4.44
CA GLU A 71 21.80 9.39 3.07
C GLU A 71 21.16 10.76 2.85
N ASP A 72 20.03 11.04 3.49
CA ASP A 72 19.36 12.35 3.41
C ASP A 72 20.15 13.44 4.16
N PHE A 73 20.79 13.07 5.26
CA PHE A 73 21.71 13.96 5.97
C PHE A 73 23.00 14.26 5.17
N LEU A 74 23.49 13.29 4.37
CA LEU A 74 24.68 13.45 3.54
C LEU A 74 24.44 14.32 2.28
N LYS A 75 23.19 14.45 1.81
CA LYS A 75 22.81 15.25 0.64
C LYS A 75 22.80 16.77 0.88
N LEU A 76 22.86 17.24 2.12
CA LEU A 76 22.68 18.66 2.49
C LEU A 76 23.89 19.58 2.23
N GLY A 77 24.96 19.11 1.58
CA GLY A 77 26.07 19.94 1.10
C GLY A 77 26.87 20.70 2.20
N ARG A 78 27.87 21.49 1.78
CA ARG A 78 28.61 22.45 2.62
C ARG A 78 28.17 23.88 2.31
N PRO A 79 27.82 24.70 3.30
CA PRO A 79 27.74 26.15 3.10
C PRO A 79 28.73 26.96 3.96
N GLU A 80 29.09 28.14 3.44
CA GLU A 80 29.90 29.18 4.10
C GLU A 80 29.10 30.00 5.13
N TYR A 81 29.83 30.58 6.09
CA TYR A 81 29.35 31.20 7.33
C TYR A 81 28.37 32.39 7.12
N TYR A 82 27.19 32.36 7.76
CA TYR A 82 26.34 33.53 7.98
C TYR A 82 26.08 33.74 9.48
N ASN A 83 26.40 34.94 9.98
CA ASN A 83 26.25 35.31 11.38
C ASN A 83 24.84 35.88 11.61
N VAL A 84 24.01 35.19 12.40
CA VAL A 84 22.66 35.63 12.77
C VAL A 84 22.70 36.15 14.20
N ASN A 85 23.06 37.42 14.36
CA ASN A 85 22.73 38.18 15.55
C ASN A 85 21.78 39.30 15.12
N ASP A 86 20.48 38.99 15.13
CA ASP A 86 19.44 39.88 15.63
C ASP A 86 18.17 39.05 15.92
N ASP A 87 17.56 39.36 17.05
CA ASP A 87 16.77 38.52 17.95
C ASP A 87 15.69 37.58 17.34
N PRO A 88 15.80 36.24 17.56
CA PRO A 88 14.97 35.17 16.99
C PRO A 88 13.92 34.59 17.96
N THR A 89 13.21 35.37 18.78
CA THR A 89 12.43 34.82 19.90
C THR A 89 11.27 33.88 19.48
N HIS A 90 11.28 32.54 19.60
CA HIS A 90 12.26 31.55 20.05
C HIS A 90 12.00 30.20 19.34
N PRO A 91 12.87 29.72 18.44
CA PRO A 91 12.89 28.35 17.91
C PRO A 91 14.13 27.57 18.37
N TYR A 92 14.09 26.25 18.14
CA TYR A 92 15.16 25.28 18.35
C TYR A 92 16.39 25.60 17.48
N MET A 93 17.60 25.33 17.98
CA MET A 93 18.82 25.27 17.16
C MET A 93 19.41 23.88 17.26
N ILE A 94 19.49 23.15 16.13
CA ILE A 94 20.41 22.03 15.98
C ILE A 94 21.74 22.66 15.61
N THR A 95 22.72 22.60 16.50
CA THR A 95 23.89 23.47 16.42
C THR A 95 25.06 22.83 15.68
N ASP A 96 25.28 21.52 15.84
CA ASP A 96 26.42 20.84 15.20
C ASP A 96 26.13 19.35 14.98
N PHE A 97 26.71 18.77 13.91
CA PHE A 97 26.79 17.33 13.67
C PHE A 97 28.25 16.91 13.56
N THR A 98 28.62 15.79 14.17
CA THR A 98 29.97 15.22 14.06
C THR A 98 29.90 13.72 13.76
N LEU A 99 30.81 13.24 12.91
CA LEU A 99 30.97 11.81 12.68
C LEU A 99 32.01 11.29 13.68
N ASP A 100 31.63 10.34 14.53
CA ASP A 100 32.59 9.76 15.45
C ASP A 100 33.52 8.75 14.75
N LYS A 101 34.58 8.32 15.46
CA LYS A 101 35.58 7.36 14.93
C LYS A 101 35.00 5.99 14.55
N LYS A 102 33.73 5.71 14.87
CA LYS A 102 33.00 4.50 14.52
C LYS A 102 31.96 4.74 13.41
N SER A 103 32.05 5.87 12.69
CA SER A 103 31.14 6.26 11.60
C SER A 103 29.68 6.50 12.01
N ARG A 104 29.45 6.84 13.29
CA ARG A 104 28.13 7.19 13.83
C ARG A 104 27.92 8.71 13.78
N ILE A 105 26.68 9.15 13.53
CA ILE A 105 26.35 10.57 13.50
C ILE A 105 26.00 11.01 14.93
N LYS A 106 26.81 11.90 15.49
CA LYS A 106 26.49 12.64 16.71
C LYS A 106 25.90 13.99 16.36
N PHE A 107 24.95 14.47 17.16
CA PHE A 107 24.38 15.80 16.99
C PHE A 107 24.03 16.44 18.31
N ASP A 108 24.22 17.76 18.37
CA ASP A 108 23.87 18.58 19.51
C ASP A 108 22.72 19.51 19.15
N PHE A 109 21.72 19.60 20.03
CA PHE A 109 20.65 20.58 19.87
C PHE A 109 20.30 21.29 21.17
N LYS A 110 19.91 22.56 21.05
CA LYS A 110 19.51 23.41 22.17
C LYS A 110 18.00 23.59 22.19
N TRP A 111 17.40 23.30 23.34
CA TRP A 111 15.98 23.54 23.59
C TRP A 111 15.79 24.72 24.54
N TYR A 112 14.92 25.65 24.17
CA TYR A 112 14.47 26.70 25.07
C TYR A 112 13.11 26.32 25.67
N ARG A 113 13.03 26.21 26.99
CA ARG A 113 11.76 25.94 27.69
C ARG A 113 11.09 27.26 28.04
N ALA A 114 9.87 27.47 27.56
CA ALA A 114 9.13 28.70 27.84
C ALA A 114 8.95 28.88 29.36
N GLY A 115 9.50 29.97 29.91
CA GLY A 115 9.51 30.28 31.35
C GLY A 115 10.82 29.98 32.09
N SER A 116 11.88 29.49 31.43
CA SER A 116 13.22 29.34 32.02
C SER A 116 14.23 30.29 31.39
N ASN A 117 15.12 30.88 32.18
CA ASN A 117 16.16 31.82 31.73
C ASN A 117 17.36 31.14 31.02
N GLY A 118 17.15 30.07 30.25
CA GLY A 118 18.27 29.36 29.61
C GLY A 118 17.87 28.28 28.62
N PHE A 119 18.88 27.84 27.85
CA PHE A 119 18.81 26.72 26.92
C PHE A 119 19.28 25.44 27.61
N THR A 120 18.60 24.32 27.36
CA THR A 120 19.10 22.99 27.71
C THR A 120 19.76 22.37 26.49
N ASN A 121 21.00 21.91 26.63
CA ASN A 121 21.73 21.19 25.58
C ASN A 121 21.36 19.71 25.63
N TYR A 122 21.15 19.12 24.48
CA TYR A 122 20.90 17.70 24.29
C TYR A 122 21.94 17.11 23.36
N GLU A 123 22.46 15.95 23.72
CA GLU A 123 23.39 15.19 22.89
C GLU A 123 22.68 13.94 22.37
N GLY A 124 22.72 13.75 21.05
CA GLY A 124 22.16 12.61 20.35
C GLY A 124 23.23 11.80 19.62
N VAL A 125 23.07 10.48 19.58
CA VAL A 125 23.89 9.58 18.75
C VAL A 125 22.99 8.69 17.92
N LEU A 126 23.15 8.72 16.60
CA LEU A 126 22.53 7.78 15.68
C LEU A 126 23.37 6.49 15.63
N VAL A 127 22.75 5.37 16.00
CA VAL A 127 23.30 4.02 15.92
C VAL A 127 22.34 3.20 15.08
N ASP A 128 22.76 2.80 13.88
CA ASP A 128 21.95 2.08 12.90
C ASP A 128 20.61 2.80 12.60
N ASP A 129 19.47 2.18 12.92
CA ASP A 129 18.10 2.68 12.81
C ASP A 129 17.60 3.26 14.14
N THR A 130 18.47 3.72 15.04
CA THR A 130 18.06 4.17 16.38
C THR A 130 18.78 5.48 16.77
N ILE A 131 18.03 6.51 17.14
CA ILE A 131 18.57 7.73 17.78
C ILE A 131 18.55 7.53 19.30
N GLU A 132 19.69 7.66 19.94
CA GLU A 132 19.79 7.72 21.39
C GLU A 132 20.02 9.17 21.81
N VAL A 133 19.11 9.75 22.60
CA VAL A 133 19.23 11.13 23.12
C VAL A 133 19.42 11.09 24.63
N MET A 134 20.45 11.77 25.11
CA MET A 134 20.67 11.99 26.53
C MET A 134 19.98 13.28 26.96
N ILE A 135 18.99 13.16 27.84
CA ILE A 135 18.18 14.27 28.33
C ILE A 135 18.52 14.56 29.79
N GLU A 136 19.07 15.74 30.04
CA GLU A 136 19.30 16.23 31.41
C GLU A 136 18.08 16.99 31.90
N SER A 137 17.46 16.50 32.98
CA SER A 137 16.31 17.16 33.59
C SER A 137 16.74 18.23 34.60
N THR A 138 15.92 19.28 34.76
CA THR A 138 16.12 20.37 35.74
C THR A 138 16.15 19.79 37.16
N GLY A 139 17.35 19.50 37.64
CA GLY A 139 17.62 18.71 38.85
C GLY A 139 18.89 17.84 38.77
N GLY A 140 19.58 17.80 37.62
CA GLY A 140 20.87 17.10 37.45
C GLY A 140 20.73 15.59 37.25
N LYS A 141 19.51 15.08 37.08
CA LYS A 141 19.29 13.68 36.67
C LYS A 141 19.25 13.59 35.15
N GLN A 142 20.25 12.91 34.59
CA GLN A 142 20.28 12.51 33.18
C GLN A 142 19.47 11.22 32.99
N HIS A 143 18.65 11.17 31.95
CA HIS A 143 18.00 9.96 31.48
C HIS A 143 18.20 9.81 29.98
N LYS A 144 18.35 8.55 29.54
CA LYS A 144 18.56 8.19 28.14
C LYS A 144 17.22 7.84 27.52
N GLU A 145 16.81 8.58 26.50
CA GLU A 145 15.67 8.22 25.66
C GLU A 145 16.19 7.61 24.35
N ILE A 146 15.60 6.49 23.96
CA ILE A 146 16.00 5.72 22.77
C ILE A 146 14.82 5.75 21.81
N PHE A 147 15.04 6.34 20.65
CA PHE A 147 14.07 6.48 19.56
C PHE A 147 14.46 5.52 18.45
N LYS A 148 13.62 4.53 18.16
CA LYS A 148 13.83 3.59 17.05
C LYS A 148 13.15 4.13 15.79
N PHE A 149 13.89 4.23 14.70
CA PHE A 149 13.34 4.48 13.38
C PHE A 149 12.56 3.26 12.95
N VAL A 150 11.32 3.50 12.57
CA VAL A 150 10.44 2.53 11.96
C VAL A 150 10.52 2.83 10.46
N SER A 151 10.66 1.79 9.62
CA SER A 151 10.83 1.96 8.17
C SER A 151 9.75 2.89 7.59
N LEU A 152 10.10 3.74 6.61
CA LEU A 152 9.14 4.61 5.92
C LEU A 152 7.98 3.83 5.26
N ASP A 153 8.15 2.53 5.03
CA ASP A 153 7.08 1.66 4.53
C ASP A 153 6.07 1.27 5.62
N GLU A 154 6.46 1.22 6.89
CA GLU A 154 5.55 1.00 8.02
C GLU A 154 4.75 2.27 8.39
N ILE A 155 5.25 3.47 8.07
CA ILE A 155 4.58 4.75 8.40
C ILE A 155 3.65 5.23 7.26
N LYS A 156 3.92 4.87 6.00
CA LYS A 156 3.05 5.25 4.86
C LYS A 156 1.62 4.71 4.96
N TYR A 157 1.39 3.66 5.74
CA TYR A 157 0.10 2.98 5.82
C TYR A 157 -0.56 3.02 7.20
N THR A 158 0.05 3.66 8.20
CA THR A 158 -0.45 3.68 9.59
C THR A 158 -1.01 5.03 10.06
N THR A 159 -0.94 6.10 9.24
CA THR A 159 -1.65 7.35 9.57
C THR A 159 -3.04 7.36 8.94
N ARG A 160 -4.07 7.29 9.80
CA ARG A 160 -5.52 7.45 9.52
C ARG A 160 -5.90 8.79 8.84
N LYS A 161 -4.98 9.53 8.24
CA LYS A 161 -5.24 10.84 7.64
C LYS A 161 -4.91 10.81 6.16
N HIS A 162 -5.94 10.46 5.37
CA HIS A 162 -6.05 10.90 3.98
C HIS A 162 -5.72 12.39 3.89
N SER A 163 -5.13 12.84 2.77
CA SER A 163 -5.00 14.29 2.56
C SER A 163 -6.38 14.93 2.73
N ASP A 164 -6.51 15.90 3.63
CA ASP A 164 -7.79 16.60 3.87
C ASP A 164 -8.34 17.15 2.54
N LEU A 165 -7.46 17.53 1.62
CA LEU A 165 -7.80 17.95 0.27
C LEU A 165 -8.44 16.82 -0.54
N TYR A 166 -7.77 15.67 -0.66
CA TYR A 166 -8.25 14.50 -1.41
C TYR A 166 -9.63 14.06 -0.92
N LYS A 167 -9.74 13.86 0.39
CA LYS A 167 -10.99 13.48 1.05
C LYS A 167 -12.10 14.47 0.74
N ASN A 168 -11.86 15.77 0.86
CA ASN A 168 -12.88 16.78 0.58
C ASN A 168 -13.36 16.75 -0.88
N PHE A 169 -12.47 16.55 -1.85
CA PHE A 169 -12.85 16.41 -3.26
C PHE A 169 -13.71 15.17 -3.51
N VAL A 170 -13.32 14.01 -2.97
CA VAL A 170 -14.10 12.77 -3.10
C VAL A 170 -15.48 12.94 -2.47
N LEU A 171 -15.55 13.41 -1.22
CA LEU A 171 -16.83 13.62 -0.52
C LEU A 171 -17.72 14.62 -1.26
N HIS A 172 -17.17 15.74 -1.73
CA HIS A 172 -17.91 16.73 -2.51
C HIS A 172 -18.44 16.14 -3.81
N HIS A 173 -17.63 15.37 -4.53
CA HIS A 173 -18.02 14.72 -5.78
C HIS A 173 -19.22 13.80 -5.57
N PHE A 174 -19.17 12.89 -4.61
CA PHE A 174 -20.29 12.00 -4.30
C PHE A 174 -21.52 12.76 -3.79
N THR A 175 -21.35 13.78 -2.93
CA THR A 175 -22.46 14.62 -2.46
C THR A 175 -23.14 15.40 -3.59
N SER A 176 -22.38 15.92 -4.56
CA SER A 176 -22.95 16.65 -5.69
C SER A 176 -23.79 15.77 -6.62
N HIS A 177 -23.53 14.46 -6.63
CA HIS A 177 -24.28 13.48 -7.42
C HIS A 177 -25.47 12.90 -6.65
N PHE A 178 -25.26 12.45 -5.40
CA PHE A 178 -26.29 11.71 -4.66
C PHE A 178 -27.13 12.59 -3.71
N GLY A 179 -26.61 13.75 -3.31
CA GLY A 179 -27.24 14.67 -2.37
C GLY A 179 -27.21 14.19 -0.92
N GLY A 180 -27.14 15.12 0.03
CA GLY A 180 -27.07 14.80 1.46
C GLY A 180 -25.65 14.76 2.01
N LYS A 181 -25.54 14.54 3.32
CA LYS A 181 -24.27 14.57 4.05
C LYS A 181 -23.63 13.18 4.09
N PRO A 182 -22.39 13.01 3.60
CA PRO A 182 -21.66 11.75 3.73
C PRO A 182 -21.44 11.41 5.21
N LYS A 183 -21.52 10.12 5.53
CA LYS A 183 -21.24 9.55 6.84
C LYS A 183 -20.16 8.50 6.69
N ILE A 184 -19.23 8.44 7.63
CA ILE A 184 -18.23 7.36 7.68
C ILE A 184 -18.90 6.08 8.18
N PHE A 185 -18.53 4.95 7.61
CA PHE A 185 -18.91 3.64 8.10
C PHE A 185 -17.95 3.20 9.22
N GLU A 186 -18.49 2.95 10.40
CA GLU A 186 -17.70 2.60 11.61
C GLU A 186 -17.83 1.12 12.01
N GLY A 187 -18.38 0.26 11.14
CA GLY A 187 -18.58 -1.15 11.44
C GLY A 187 -17.28 -1.97 11.35
N ASP A 188 -17.05 -2.86 12.33
CA ASP A 188 -15.96 -3.85 12.25
C ASP A 188 -16.30 -4.93 11.22
N ILE A 189 -15.53 -4.95 10.14
CA ILE A 189 -15.64 -5.92 9.06
C ILE A 189 -14.58 -7.03 9.13
N GLY A 190 -13.71 -7.03 10.15
CA GLY A 190 -12.64 -8.01 10.36
C GLY A 190 -11.46 -7.88 9.41
N LEU A 191 -11.31 -6.75 8.72
CA LEU A 191 -10.31 -6.54 7.66
C LEU A 191 -9.44 -5.29 7.87
N GLU A 192 -9.42 -4.70 9.07
CA GLU A 192 -8.78 -3.40 9.33
C GLU A 192 -7.25 -3.43 9.24
N LYS A 193 -6.63 -4.59 9.45
CA LYS A 193 -5.16 -4.75 9.41
C LYS A 193 -4.57 -4.94 7.99
N ILE A 194 -5.41 -4.91 6.96
CA ILE A 194 -4.98 -5.23 5.58
C ILE A 194 -4.73 -3.93 4.81
N ILE A 195 -3.62 -3.87 4.09
CA ILE A 195 -3.13 -2.72 3.33
C ILE A 195 -3.53 -2.86 1.84
N PRO A 196 -3.86 -1.74 1.14
CA PRO A 196 -3.97 -0.38 1.65
C PRO A 196 -5.21 -0.15 2.51
N HIS A 197 -5.08 0.82 3.42
CA HIS A 197 -6.18 1.30 4.26
C HIS A 197 -6.92 2.42 3.52
N PHE A 198 -8.24 2.30 3.44
CA PHE A 198 -9.12 3.36 2.96
C PHE A 198 -10.44 3.31 3.73
N ASP A 199 -11.05 4.47 3.90
CA ASP A 199 -12.34 4.61 4.56
C ASP A 199 -13.49 4.22 3.62
N MET A 200 -14.62 3.80 4.19
CA MET A 200 -15.88 3.76 3.46
C MET A 200 -16.80 4.86 3.96
N TYR A 201 -17.39 5.58 3.01
CA TYR A 201 -18.44 6.54 3.28
C TYR A 201 -19.75 6.07 2.67
N TYR A 202 -20.84 6.56 3.24
CA TYR A 202 -22.16 6.38 2.67
C TYR A 202 -22.97 7.67 2.70
N ILE A 203 -23.81 7.83 1.67
CA ILE A 203 -24.81 8.90 1.58
C ILE A 203 -26.19 8.24 1.68
N PRO A 204 -27.03 8.64 2.65
CA PRO A 204 -28.41 8.14 2.77
C PRO A 204 -29.29 8.50 1.56
N PRO A 205 -30.37 7.74 1.32
CA PRO A 205 -31.38 8.09 0.32
C PRO A 205 -31.84 9.55 0.47
N SER A 206 -31.98 10.22 -0.66
CA SER A 206 -32.35 11.63 -0.73
C SER A 206 -33.45 11.84 -1.77
N LYS A 207 -33.93 13.10 -1.92
CA LYS A 207 -34.85 13.44 -3.01
C LYS A 207 -34.22 13.27 -4.40
N LEU A 208 -32.89 13.29 -4.51
CA LEU A 208 -32.20 13.09 -5.77
C LEU A 208 -32.16 11.61 -6.15
N HIS A 209 -31.98 10.72 -5.17
CA HIS A 209 -31.81 9.28 -5.40
C HIS A 209 -32.38 8.42 -4.25
N PRO A 210 -33.18 7.38 -4.55
CA PRO A 210 -33.87 6.56 -3.55
C PRO A 210 -33.03 5.37 -3.05
N TYR A 211 -31.72 5.52 -2.92
CA TYR A 211 -30.81 4.45 -2.49
C TYR A 211 -29.66 5.03 -1.66
N TYR A 212 -29.02 4.19 -0.85
CA TYR A 212 -27.73 4.58 -0.27
C TYR A 212 -26.66 4.50 -1.36
N ALA A 213 -25.76 5.47 -1.39
CA ALA A 213 -24.51 5.35 -2.14
C ALA A 213 -23.38 5.07 -1.16
N VAL A 214 -22.78 3.88 -1.24
CA VAL A 214 -21.62 3.48 -0.44
C VAL A 214 -20.39 3.53 -1.34
N PHE A 215 -19.31 4.15 -0.88
CA PHE A 215 -18.13 4.35 -1.70
C PHE A 215 -16.85 4.35 -0.86
N THR A 216 -15.76 3.98 -1.51
CA THR A 216 -14.41 4.05 -0.92
C THR A 216 -13.92 5.50 -0.97
N CYS A 217 -13.09 5.86 0.00
CA CYS A 217 -12.36 7.12 0.03
C CYS A 217 -10.94 6.84 0.54
N GLY A 218 -9.96 7.07 -0.33
CA GLY A 218 -8.54 6.84 -0.08
C GLY A 218 -7.94 5.75 -0.95
N MET A 219 -8.78 4.95 -1.63
CA MET A 219 -8.29 3.96 -2.59
C MET A 219 -7.50 4.65 -3.72
N GLY A 220 -7.99 5.79 -4.21
CA GLY A 220 -7.36 6.55 -5.29
C GLY A 220 -6.16 7.40 -4.87
N GLU A 221 -5.77 7.41 -3.58
CA GLU A 221 -4.47 7.98 -3.17
C GLU A 221 -3.31 7.05 -3.51
N HIS A 222 -3.60 5.76 -3.75
CA HIS A 222 -2.61 4.74 -4.10
C HIS A 222 -2.66 4.44 -5.60
N SER A 223 -1.49 4.42 -6.24
CA SER A 223 -1.39 4.02 -7.64
C SER A 223 -1.58 2.51 -7.77
N MET A 224 -2.53 2.10 -8.60
CA MET A 224 -2.63 0.76 -9.14
C MET A 224 -1.48 0.48 -10.12
N THR A 225 -1.19 -0.79 -10.37
CA THR A 225 -0.08 -1.20 -11.24
C THR A 225 -0.56 -1.24 -12.68
N THR A 226 -0.20 -0.23 -13.48
CA THR A 226 -0.57 -0.13 -14.90
C THR A 226 0.40 0.78 -15.66
N ARG A 227 0.53 0.54 -16.97
CA ARG A 227 1.23 1.44 -17.91
C ARG A 227 0.33 2.56 -18.43
N HIS A 228 -0.97 2.50 -18.16
CA HIS A 228 -1.94 3.51 -18.59
C HIS A 228 -2.12 4.57 -17.49
N ASP A 229 -1.59 5.77 -17.71
CA ASP A 229 -1.65 6.86 -16.74
C ASP A 229 -3.09 7.17 -16.28
N ASP A 230 -4.05 7.12 -17.21
CA ASP A 230 -5.47 7.37 -16.95
C ASP A 230 -6.15 6.33 -16.05
N LEU A 231 -5.51 5.19 -15.79
CA LEU A 231 -6.07 4.07 -15.02
C LEU A 231 -5.30 3.82 -13.72
N LYS A 232 -4.39 4.72 -13.34
CA LYS A 232 -3.59 4.58 -12.12
C LYS A 232 -4.40 4.67 -10.84
N TYR A 233 -5.51 5.38 -10.84
CA TYR A 233 -6.26 5.68 -9.61
C TYR A 233 -7.74 5.38 -9.78
N ALA A 234 -8.35 4.82 -8.75
CA ALA A 234 -9.77 4.52 -8.73
C ALA A 234 -10.39 4.62 -7.34
N GLU A 235 -11.68 4.91 -7.30
CA GLU A 235 -12.59 4.69 -6.18
C GLU A 235 -13.71 3.75 -6.64
N LEU A 236 -14.21 2.92 -5.73
CA LEU A 236 -15.33 2.02 -5.97
C LEU A 236 -16.59 2.55 -5.28
N CYS A 237 -17.73 2.36 -5.94
CA CYS A 237 -19.03 2.69 -5.40
C CYS A 237 -20.04 1.59 -5.69
N LEU A 238 -20.92 1.35 -4.73
CA LEU A 238 -22.02 0.41 -4.80
C LEU A 238 -23.26 1.04 -4.15
N LEU A 239 -24.44 0.73 -4.68
CA LEU A 239 -25.69 1.27 -4.18
C LEU A 239 -26.40 0.23 -3.30
N LEU A 240 -27.11 0.68 -2.26
CA LEU A 240 -27.93 -0.19 -1.42
C LEU A 240 -29.41 0.24 -1.43
N PRO A 241 -30.35 -0.70 -1.26
CA PRO A 241 -31.76 -0.40 -1.05
C PRO A 241 -32.00 0.60 0.09
N PRO A 242 -33.02 1.47 0.01
CA PRO A 242 -33.27 2.52 1.01
C PRO A 242 -33.62 1.99 2.41
N ASP A 243 -34.04 0.73 2.50
CA ASP A 243 -34.34 0.00 3.73
C ASP A 243 -33.14 -0.78 4.29
N TRP A 244 -31.96 -0.70 3.66
CA TRP A 244 -30.75 -1.35 4.16
C TRP A 244 -30.32 -0.79 5.51
N LYS A 245 -30.02 -1.68 6.46
CA LYS A 245 -29.57 -1.30 7.81
C LYS A 245 -28.05 -1.10 7.82
N ILE A 246 -27.59 0.14 8.04
CA ILE A 246 -26.16 0.51 8.06
C ILE A 246 -25.59 0.62 9.49
N THR A 247 -26.41 0.51 10.53
CA THR A 247 -25.97 0.66 11.93
C THR A 247 -26.34 -0.57 12.77
N GLY A 248 -25.54 -0.87 13.79
CA GLY A 248 -25.85 -1.92 14.77
C GLY A 248 -25.46 -3.32 14.31
N PHE A 249 -24.44 -3.46 13.47
CA PHE A 249 -23.92 -4.77 13.08
C PHE A 249 -23.34 -5.50 14.30
N SER A 250 -23.73 -6.76 14.46
CA SER A 250 -22.94 -7.71 15.25
C SER A 250 -21.93 -8.41 14.33
N GLN A 251 -20.84 -8.97 14.88
CA GLN A 251 -19.88 -9.78 14.11
C GLN A 251 -20.53 -10.97 13.35
N VAL A 252 -21.79 -11.30 13.66
CA VAL A 252 -22.56 -12.43 13.11
C VAL A 252 -23.46 -12.03 11.92
N ASP A 253 -23.68 -10.74 11.66
CA ASP A 253 -24.61 -10.29 10.60
C ASP A 253 -23.97 -10.33 9.19
N SER A 254 -23.72 -11.54 8.70
CA SER A 254 -22.93 -11.81 7.48
C SER A 254 -23.49 -11.17 6.20
N VAL A 255 -24.82 -11.15 6.03
CA VAL A 255 -25.46 -10.63 4.81
C VAL A 255 -25.39 -9.10 4.80
N ALA A 256 -25.70 -8.45 5.92
CA ALA A 256 -25.79 -7.00 6.00
C ALA A 256 -24.41 -6.31 5.81
N LEU A 257 -23.33 -7.00 6.21
CA LEU A 257 -21.94 -6.58 6.02
C LEU A 257 -21.36 -6.89 4.63
N GLN A 258 -22.02 -7.75 3.86
CA GLN A 258 -21.44 -8.24 2.60
C GLN A 258 -21.16 -7.16 1.54
N PRO A 259 -22.02 -6.15 1.31
CA PRO A 259 -21.70 -5.10 0.35
C PRO A 259 -20.45 -4.31 0.74
N PHE A 260 -20.26 -4.10 2.04
CA PHE A 260 -19.10 -3.41 2.60
C PHE A 260 -17.83 -4.26 2.48
N ARG A 261 -17.91 -5.55 2.81
CA ARG A 261 -16.81 -6.50 2.56
C ARG A 261 -16.45 -6.58 1.08
N SER A 262 -17.45 -6.58 0.20
CA SER A 262 -17.28 -6.61 -1.25
C SER A 262 -16.47 -5.40 -1.74
N LEU A 263 -16.89 -4.18 -1.37
CA LEU A 263 -16.15 -2.96 -1.69
C LEU A 263 -14.72 -2.97 -1.14
N MET A 264 -14.53 -3.41 0.10
CA MET A 264 -13.21 -3.44 0.73
C MET A 264 -12.26 -4.45 0.10
N LEU A 265 -12.73 -5.67 -0.17
CA LEU A 265 -11.95 -6.70 -0.83
C LEU A 265 -11.68 -6.32 -2.29
N GLY A 266 -12.68 -5.81 -3.01
CA GLY A 266 -12.55 -5.33 -4.39
C GLY A 266 -11.59 -4.16 -4.51
N GLY A 267 -11.63 -3.19 -3.58
CA GLY A 267 -10.73 -2.04 -3.57
C GLY A 267 -9.29 -2.41 -3.23
N ARG A 268 -9.06 -3.48 -2.47
CA ARG A 268 -7.72 -4.00 -2.17
C ARG A 268 -7.15 -4.93 -3.23
N TYR A 269 -8.03 -5.58 -4.00
CA TYR A 269 -7.68 -6.53 -5.04
C TYR A 269 -6.56 -6.04 -5.99
N PRO A 270 -6.61 -4.81 -6.57
CA PRO A 270 -5.56 -4.35 -7.48
C PRO A 270 -4.18 -4.22 -6.81
N PHE A 271 -4.13 -3.83 -5.54
CA PHE A 271 -2.87 -3.65 -4.82
C PHE A 271 -2.26 -4.98 -4.39
N GLN A 272 -3.09 -5.89 -3.89
CA GLN A 272 -2.66 -7.23 -3.48
C GLN A 272 -2.12 -8.05 -4.66
N ASN A 273 -2.68 -7.85 -5.85
CA ASN A 273 -2.34 -8.60 -7.05
C ASN A 273 -1.42 -7.83 -8.00
N ARG A 274 -1.04 -6.59 -7.69
CA ARG A 274 -0.25 -5.69 -8.56
C ARG A 274 -0.87 -5.57 -9.96
N ILE A 275 -2.16 -5.28 -10.02
CA ILE A 275 -2.91 -5.01 -11.26
C ILE A 275 -3.64 -3.66 -11.18
N PHE A 276 -4.46 -3.36 -12.17
CA PHE A 276 -5.39 -2.23 -12.16
C PHE A 276 -6.83 -2.66 -12.47
N LEU A 277 -7.77 -1.84 -12.01
CA LEU A 277 -9.19 -1.98 -12.34
C LEU A 277 -9.57 -1.01 -13.46
N ALA A 278 -10.38 -1.50 -14.40
CA ALA A 278 -10.96 -0.70 -15.46
C ALA A 278 -12.36 -1.18 -15.81
N ASP A 279 -13.03 -0.40 -16.64
CA ASP A 279 -14.38 -0.66 -17.10
C ASP A 279 -14.47 -2.03 -17.79
N GLY A 280 -15.38 -2.88 -17.30
CA GLY A 280 -15.59 -4.24 -17.78
C GLY A 280 -14.72 -5.29 -17.09
N HIS A 281 -13.79 -4.93 -16.20
CA HIS A 281 -13.00 -5.93 -15.45
C HIS A 281 -13.89 -6.70 -14.47
N VAL A 282 -13.52 -7.94 -14.19
CA VAL A 282 -14.22 -8.77 -13.20
C VAL A 282 -13.26 -9.13 -12.07
N VAL A 283 -13.72 -8.97 -10.84
CA VAL A 283 -13.01 -9.39 -9.63
C VAL A 283 -13.70 -10.64 -9.07
N ILE A 284 -12.93 -11.69 -8.82
CA ILE A 284 -13.40 -12.90 -8.14
C ILE A 284 -13.01 -12.81 -6.67
N ILE A 285 -14.01 -12.63 -5.81
CA ILE A 285 -13.80 -12.54 -4.36
C ILE A 285 -14.14 -13.89 -3.74
N LYS A 286 -13.09 -14.63 -3.36
CA LYS A 286 -13.20 -15.90 -2.63
C LYS A 286 -13.39 -15.64 -1.14
N ASP A 287 -14.60 -15.24 -0.77
CA ASP A 287 -14.99 -15.09 0.63
C ASP A 287 -15.92 -16.25 1.00
N SER A 288 -15.40 -17.20 1.79
CA SER A 288 -16.14 -18.37 2.25
C SER A 288 -17.26 -18.02 3.24
N SER A 289 -17.34 -16.77 3.70
CA SER A 289 -18.43 -16.27 4.55
C SER A 289 -19.64 -15.75 3.75
N ARG A 290 -19.59 -15.76 2.42
CA ARG A 290 -20.71 -15.32 1.58
C ARG A 290 -21.91 -16.25 1.74
N SER A 291 -23.03 -15.68 2.16
CA SER A 291 -24.32 -16.35 2.30
C SER A 291 -25.23 -16.17 1.07
N VAL A 292 -24.81 -15.36 0.09
CA VAL A 292 -25.48 -15.23 -1.23
C VAL A 292 -24.65 -15.77 -2.38
N ASN A 293 -25.35 -16.26 -3.40
CA ASN A 293 -24.82 -16.95 -4.57
C ASN A 293 -24.10 -16.03 -5.60
N PHE A 294 -23.63 -14.85 -5.21
CA PHE A 294 -22.81 -14.02 -6.09
C PHE A 294 -21.39 -14.58 -6.18
N SER A 295 -20.95 -14.84 -7.41
CA SER A 295 -19.65 -15.45 -7.71
C SER A 295 -18.54 -14.43 -7.96
N SER A 296 -18.90 -13.24 -8.42
CA SER A 296 -17.95 -12.26 -8.96
C SER A 296 -18.55 -10.86 -8.97
N GLU A 297 -17.67 -9.88 -9.18
CA GLU A 297 -18.01 -8.47 -9.20
C GLU A 297 -17.52 -7.85 -10.50
N LEU A 298 -18.44 -7.32 -11.29
CA LEU A 298 -18.12 -6.55 -12.47
C LEU A 298 -17.83 -5.11 -12.06
N ILE A 299 -16.62 -4.66 -12.39
CA ILE A 299 -16.20 -3.27 -12.27
C ILE A 299 -16.59 -2.57 -13.55
N THR A 300 -17.48 -1.59 -13.48
CA THR A 300 -17.94 -0.87 -14.66
C THR A 300 -18.30 0.57 -14.36
N ARG A 301 -18.26 1.44 -15.37
CA ARG A 301 -18.72 2.82 -15.23
C ARG A 301 -20.22 2.87 -14.96
N PHE A 302 -20.63 3.88 -14.22
CA PHE A 302 -22.03 4.26 -14.09
C PHE A 302 -22.60 4.75 -15.42
N SER A 303 -23.81 4.30 -15.71
CA SER A 303 -24.56 4.67 -16.91
C SER A 303 -25.84 5.42 -16.53
N SER A 304 -26.09 6.52 -17.24
CA SER A 304 -27.32 7.30 -17.15
C SER A 304 -28.58 6.48 -17.44
N ALA A 305 -28.45 5.34 -18.13
CA ALA A 305 -29.56 4.39 -18.34
C ALA A 305 -30.14 3.84 -17.03
N PHE A 306 -29.38 3.89 -15.93
CA PHE A 306 -29.80 3.41 -14.60
C PHE A 306 -29.96 4.55 -13.59
N GLY A 307 -30.13 5.78 -14.07
CA GLY A 307 -30.41 6.94 -13.21
C GLY A 307 -29.19 7.45 -12.44
N VAL A 308 -27.97 7.15 -12.88
CA VAL A 308 -26.73 7.72 -12.33
C VAL A 308 -26.00 8.51 -13.42
N LYS A 309 -25.65 9.78 -13.16
CA LYS A 309 -25.02 10.64 -14.18
C LYS A 309 -23.61 10.15 -14.51
N ASN A 310 -23.26 10.15 -15.80
CA ASN A 310 -21.92 9.74 -16.27
C ASN A 310 -20.79 10.63 -15.72
N SER A 311 -21.09 11.87 -15.30
CA SER A 311 -20.14 12.77 -14.63
C SER A 311 -19.61 12.20 -13.32
N LEU A 312 -20.29 11.21 -12.72
CA LEU A 312 -19.80 10.52 -11.53
C LEU A 312 -18.50 9.74 -11.79
N ASN A 313 -18.28 9.26 -13.02
CA ASN A 313 -17.25 8.28 -13.35
C ASN A 313 -15.79 8.75 -13.24
N SER A 314 -15.55 10.03 -12.96
CA SER A 314 -14.20 10.56 -12.79
C SER A 314 -14.14 11.79 -11.90
N ILE A 315 -13.06 11.90 -11.13
CA ILE A 315 -12.70 13.07 -10.33
C ILE A 315 -11.31 13.52 -10.78
N ILE A 316 -11.08 14.83 -10.87
CA ILE A 316 -9.74 15.38 -11.10
C ILE A 316 -9.27 16.01 -9.79
N ILE A 317 -8.14 15.54 -9.26
CA ILE A 317 -7.51 16.04 -8.03
C ILE A 317 -6.03 16.22 -8.33
N ASP A 318 -5.49 17.44 -8.17
CA ASP A 318 -4.07 17.77 -8.42
C ASP A 318 -3.54 17.25 -9.77
N ASN A 319 -4.30 17.50 -10.85
CA ASN A 319 -4.03 17.00 -12.22
C ASN A 319 -4.00 15.46 -12.35
N ARG A 320 -4.45 14.72 -11.34
CA ARG A 320 -4.62 13.27 -11.40
C ARG A 320 -6.08 12.94 -11.65
N LYS A 321 -6.30 12.01 -12.57
CA LYS A 321 -7.63 11.45 -12.81
C LYS A 321 -7.85 10.25 -11.89
N ILE A 322 -8.88 10.36 -11.05
CA ILE A 322 -9.39 9.28 -10.23
C ILE A 322 -10.64 8.72 -10.93
N ASN A 323 -10.60 7.46 -11.36
CA ASN A 323 -11.78 6.83 -11.96
C ASN A 323 -12.76 6.42 -10.86
N VAL A 324 -14.05 6.57 -11.10
CA VAL A 324 -15.08 6.06 -10.18
C VAL A 324 -15.82 4.94 -10.88
N TYR A 325 -15.75 3.74 -10.30
CA TYR A 325 -16.42 2.56 -10.85
C TYR A 325 -17.56 2.11 -9.97
N GLY A 326 -18.66 1.72 -10.61
CA GLY A 326 -19.71 0.94 -10.01
C GLY A 326 -19.28 -0.53 -9.85
N VAL A 327 -19.69 -1.15 -8.76
CA VAL A 327 -19.50 -2.57 -8.49
C VAL A 327 -20.82 -3.30 -8.67
N VAL A 328 -20.88 -4.21 -9.65
CA VAL A 328 -22.08 -4.97 -10.01
C VAL A 328 -21.89 -6.44 -9.66
N GLN A 329 -22.75 -6.97 -8.79
CA GLN A 329 -22.60 -8.36 -8.33
C GLN A 329 -23.24 -9.33 -9.31
N LEU A 330 -22.48 -10.35 -9.71
CA LEU A 330 -22.87 -11.30 -10.74
C LEU A 330 -23.06 -12.72 -10.19
N PHE A 331 -24.17 -13.34 -10.58
CA PHE A 331 -24.33 -14.79 -10.47
C PHE A 331 -23.39 -15.52 -11.44
N PRO A 332 -23.03 -16.79 -11.18
CA PRO A 332 -22.18 -17.58 -12.07
C PRO A 332 -22.64 -17.54 -13.54
N GLU A 333 -23.94 -17.67 -13.81
CA GLU A 333 -24.40 -17.69 -15.20
C GLU A 333 -24.38 -16.30 -15.86
N GLU A 334 -24.54 -15.22 -15.09
CA GLU A 334 -24.41 -13.85 -15.61
C GLU A 334 -22.97 -13.51 -15.95
N LEU A 335 -22.02 -13.96 -15.12
CA LEU A 335 -20.61 -13.91 -15.43
C LEU A 335 -20.32 -14.67 -16.73
N ASN A 336 -20.87 -15.88 -16.88
CA ASN A 336 -20.67 -16.69 -18.09
C ASN A 336 -21.20 -15.98 -19.34
N PHE A 337 -22.36 -15.33 -19.22
CA PHE A 337 -22.93 -14.51 -20.29
C PHE A 337 -22.03 -13.31 -20.60
N LYS A 338 -21.54 -12.60 -19.58
CA LYS A 338 -20.59 -11.49 -19.75
C LYS A 338 -19.33 -11.93 -20.51
N ILE A 339 -18.73 -13.06 -20.14
CA ILE A 339 -17.54 -13.59 -20.82
C ILE A 339 -17.87 -13.96 -22.27
N ALA A 340 -19.11 -14.40 -22.54
CA ALA A 340 -19.56 -14.78 -23.88
C ALA A 340 -19.71 -13.58 -24.82
N VAL A 341 -20.34 -12.52 -24.34
CA VAL A 341 -20.89 -11.48 -25.20
C VAL A 341 -20.49 -10.05 -24.82
N GLY A 342 -19.76 -9.88 -23.72
CA GLY A 342 -19.28 -8.60 -23.22
C GLY A 342 -20.19 -7.92 -22.20
N SER A 343 -19.63 -6.91 -21.53
CA SER A 343 -20.31 -6.14 -20.47
C SER A 343 -21.53 -5.38 -20.99
N ASP A 344 -21.45 -4.79 -22.18
CA ASP A 344 -22.53 -3.98 -22.74
C ASP A 344 -23.81 -4.79 -22.95
N GLN A 345 -23.68 -6.01 -23.47
CA GLN A 345 -24.83 -6.89 -23.66
C GLN A 345 -25.42 -7.35 -22.32
N LEU A 346 -24.58 -7.61 -21.31
CA LEU A 346 -25.05 -7.92 -19.96
C LEU A 346 -25.81 -6.72 -19.35
N LEU A 347 -25.25 -5.51 -19.45
CA LEU A 347 -25.88 -4.28 -18.93
C LEU A 347 -27.19 -3.96 -19.68
N ASN A 348 -27.25 -4.17 -20.99
CA ASN A 348 -28.50 -4.06 -21.75
C ASN A 348 -29.54 -5.05 -21.22
N LYS A 349 -29.15 -6.27 -20.87
CA LYS A 349 -30.08 -7.25 -20.29
C LYS A 349 -30.63 -6.81 -18.94
N PHE A 350 -29.81 -6.20 -18.08
CA PHE A 350 -30.28 -5.56 -16.84
C PHE A 350 -31.31 -4.46 -17.12
N LYS A 351 -31.03 -3.62 -18.11
CA LYS A 351 -31.92 -2.53 -18.54
C LYS A 351 -33.26 -3.07 -19.06
N ASP A 352 -33.24 -4.11 -19.89
CA ASP A 352 -34.44 -4.71 -20.50
C ASP A 352 -35.41 -5.28 -19.47
N VAL A 353 -34.88 -5.80 -18.35
CA VAL A 353 -35.70 -6.31 -17.23
C VAL A 353 -35.98 -5.25 -16.16
N GLY A 354 -35.52 -4.01 -16.34
CA GLY A 354 -35.75 -2.90 -15.41
C GLY A 354 -35.00 -3.03 -14.07
N ILE A 355 -33.93 -3.81 -14.01
CA ILE A 355 -33.11 -3.96 -12.80
C ILE A 355 -31.92 -3.01 -12.87
N ASN A 356 -31.70 -2.24 -11.81
CA ASN A 356 -30.49 -1.42 -11.67
C ASN A 356 -29.32 -2.31 -11.18
N PRO A 357 -28.29 -2.55 -11.99
CA PRO A 357 -27.21 -3.48 -11.66
C PRO A 357 -26.31 -2.99 -10.52
N TYR A 358 -26.27 -1.67 -10.26
CA TYR A 358 -25.43 -1.09 -9.21
C TYR A 358 -26.03 -1.25 -7.80
N ILE A 359 -27.32 -1.59 -7.70
CA ILE A 359 -27.99 -1.81 -6.41
C ILE A 359 -27.71 -3.25 -5.96
N PHE A 360 -27.08 -3.40 -4.80
CA PHE A 360 -26.89 -4.70 -4.17
C PHE A 360 -28.23 -5.26 -3.70
N ALA A 361 -28.69 -6.28 -4.41
CA ALA A 361 -29.96 -6.94 -4.13
C ALA A 361 -29.71 -8.45 -3.97
N PRO A 362 -29.45 -8.95 -2.74
CA PRO A 362 -29.12 -10.36 -2.51
C PRO A 362 -30.28 -11.30 -2.81
N THR A 363 -31.51 -10.79 -2.81
CA THR A 363 -32.75 -11.52 -3.08
C THR A 363 -33.15 -11.51 -4.55
N ARG A 364 -32.42 -10.81 -5.43
CA ARG A 364 -32.76 -10.77 -6.86
C ARG A 364 -32.54 -12.15 -7.49
N GLU A 365 -33.37 -12.49 -8.46
CA GLU A 365 -33.08 -13.66 -9.31
C GLU A 365 -31.94 -13.36 -10.29
N ASN A 366 -31.28 -14.42 -10.73
CA ASN A 366 -30.36 -14.37 -11.85
C ASN A 366 -31.11 -13.96 -13.12
N LEU A 367 -30.56 -13.01 -13.89
CA LEU A 367 -31.12 -12.52 -15.17
C LEU A 367 -31.42 -13.62 -16.20
N LEU A 368 -30.83 -14.80 -16.04
CA LEU A 368 -30.94 -15.95 -16.93
C LEU A 368 -31.83 -17.06 -16.37
N SER A 369 -32.52 -16.84 -15.24
CA SER A 369 -33.59 -17.74 -14.79
C SER A 369 -34.70 -17.77 -15.86
N GLY A 370 -35.16 -18.97 -16.24
CA GLY A 370 -36.21 -19.16 -17.27
C GLY A 370 -35.74 -19.28 -18.72
N VAL A 371 -34.48 -18.97 -19.06
CA VAL A 371 -33.99 -19.06 -20.45
C VAL A 371 -33.32 -20.42 -20.72
N SER A 372 -34.11 -21.47 -20.92
CA SER A 372 -33.59 -22.84 -21.11
C SER A 372 -32.67 -22.98 -22.33
N LYS A 373 -32.94 -22.23 -23.41
CA LYS A 373 -32.12 -22.20 -24.62
C LYS A 373 -30.75 -21.56 -24.38
N THR A 374 -30.68 -20.43 -23.68
CA THR A 374 -29.42 -19.70 -23.45
C THR A 374 -28.52 -20.41 -22.44
N LYS A 375 -29.07 -21.05 -21.41
CA LYS A 375 -28.27 -21.94 -20.53
C LYS A 375 -27.64 -23.10 -21.32
N SER A 376 -28.39 -23.71 -22.25
CA SER A 376 -27.91 -24.77 -23.14
C SER A 376 -26.88 -24.26 -24.16
N GLU A 377 -27.08 -23.09 -24.75
CA GLU A 377 -26.16 -22.49 -25.74
C GLU A 377 -24.86 -21.99 -25.12
N ILE A 378 -24.91 -21.28 -24.00
CA ILE A 378 -23.71 -20.84 -23.27
C ILE A 378 -22.95 -22.06 -22.75
N ALA A 379 -23.64 -23.05 -22.18
CA ALA A 379 -22.98 -24.28 -21.71
C ALA A 379 -22.33 -25.08 -22.86
N LYS A 380 -22.97 -25.14 -24.04
CA LYS A 380 -22.43 -25.80 -25.24
C LYS A 380 -21.29 -25.03 -25.89
N ASN A 381 -21.29 -23.70 -25.80
CA ASN A 381 -20.30 -22.82 -26.43
C ASN A 381 -19.31 -22.17 -25.45
N LYS A 382 -19.26 -22.61 -24.17
CA LYS A 382 -18.38 -22.03 -23.14
C LYS A 382 -16.88 -22.08 -23.46
N HIS A 383 -16.49 -22.88 -24.44
CA HIS A 383 -15.12 -23.06 -24.96
C HIS A 383 -14.86 -22.23 -26.22
N LYS A 384 -15.91 -21.67 -26.82
CA LYS A 384 -15.90 -20.75 -27.98
C LYS A 384 -16.21 -19.31 -27.56
N LEU A 385 -16.20 -19.03 -26.26
CA LEU A 385 -16.32 -17.66 -25.77
C LEU A 385 -15.14 -16.89 -26.35
N HIS A 386 -15.38 -15.64 -26.73
CA HIS A 386 -14.34 -14.72 -27.18
C HIS A 386 -14.15 -13.67 -26.08
N PRO A 387 -13.44 -13.99 -24.97
CA PRO A 387 -13.11 -13.00 -23.96
C PRO A 387 -12.50 -11.75 -24.61
N LEU A 388 -13.08 -10.59 -24.31
CA LEU A 388 -12.75 -9.32 -24.96
C LEU A 388 -11.56 -8.61 -24.32
N SER A 389 -11.10 -9.08 -23.15
CA SER A 389 -9.99 -8.51 -22.40
C SER A 389 -9.11 -9.60 -21.78
N LEU A 390 -7.85 -9.28 -21.49
CA LEU A 390 -6.92 -10.18 -20.79
C LEU A 390 -7.50 -10.70 -19.47
N ILE A 391 -8.20 -9.84 -18.73
CA ILE A 391 -8.82 -10.24 -17.45
C ILE A 391 -9.95 -11.24 -17.67
N ASP A 392 -10.75 -11.09 -18.72
CA ASP A 392 -11.78 -12.07 -19.05
C ASP A 392 -11.20 -13.43 -19.42
N TRP A 393 -10.03 -13.45 -20.06
CA TRP A 393 -9.29 -14.68 -20.30
C TRP A 393 -8.84 -15.34 -19.00
N HIS A 394 -8.30 -14.58 -18.04
CA HIS A 394 -7.93 -15.12 -16.73
C HIS A 394 -9.13 -15.62 -15.93
N VAL A 395 -10.26 -14.91 -15.97
CA VAL A 395 -11.49 -15.30 -15.28
C VAL A 395 -12.05 -16.59 -15.88
N LEU A 396 -12.06 -16.69 -17.21
CA LEU A 396 -12.44 -17.92 -17.91
C LEU A 396 -11.52 -19.09 -17.50
N LEU A 397 -10.22 -18.86 -17.47
CA LEU A 397 -9.23 -19.86 -17.08
C LEU A 397 -9.47 -20.33 -15.63
N ASP A 398 -9.60 -19.41 -14.66
CA ASP A 398 -9.81 -19.74 -13.25
C ASP A 398 -11.09 -20.58 -13.05
N ARG A 399 -12.17 -20.24 -13.76
CA ARG A 399 -13.40 -21.02 -13.74
C ARG A 399 -13.20 -22.43 -14.28
N LEU A 400 -12.51 -22.60 -15.41
CA LEU A 400 -12.25 -23.93 -15.99
C LEU A 400 -11.38 -24.81 -15.08
N ILE A 401 -10.46 -24.18 -14.34
CA ILE A 401 -9.64 -24.85 -13.31
C ILE A 401 -10.53 -25.37 -12.18
N GLU A 402 -11.46 -24.55 -11.69
CA GLU A 402 -12.41 -24.94 -10.62
C GLU A 402 -13.37 -26.04 -11.08
N GLU A 403 -13.85 -25.99 -12.33
CA GLU A 403 -14.69 -27.02 -12.94
C GLU A 403 -13.93 -28.33 -13.25
N LYS A 404 -12.60 -28.34 -13.14
CA LYS A 404 -11.72 -29.49 -13.45
C LYS A 404 -11.92 -30.01 -14.89
N GLU A 405 -11.94 -29.09 -15.86
CA GLU A 405 -12.19 -29.37 -17.29
C GLU A 405 -10.87 -29.33 -18.12
N PRO A 406 -9.97 -30.33 -18.01
CA PRO A 406 -8.58 -30.23 -18.47
C PRO A 406 -8.41 -29.95 -19.96
N ARG A 407 -9.30 -30.49 -20.81
CA ARG A 407 -9.24 -30.26 -22.27
C ARG A 407 -9.44 -28.79 -22.63
N ASN A 408 -10.32 -28.11 -21.89
CA ASN A 408 -10.63 -26.70 -22.13
C ASN A 408 -9.55 -25.78 -21.57
N ILE A 409 -8.96 -26.14 -20.42
CA ILE A 409 -7.83 -25.43 -19.83
C ILE A 409 -6.68 -25.33 -20.84
N SER A 410 -6.28 -26.45 -21.45
CA SER A 410 -5.16 -26.46 -22.42
C SER A 410 -5.41 -25.56 -23.64
N ALA A 411 -6.63 -25.59 -24.19
CA ALA A 411 -7.02 -24.74 -25.33
C ALA A 411 -6.98 -23.25 -24.96
N VAL A 412 -7.49 -22.90 -23.78
CA VAL A 412 -7.48 -21.50 -23.28
C VAL A 412 -6.06 -21.03 -23.02
N LEU A 413 -5.22 -21.83 -22.37
CA LEU A 413 -3.81 -21.49 -22.13
C LEU A 413 -3.06 -21.23 -23.45
N THR A 414 -3.19 -22.14 -24.42
CA THR A 414 -2.56 -22.00 -25.74
C THR A 414 -2.99 -20.69 -26.42
N ARG A 415 -4.30 -20.39 -26.39
CA ARG A 415 -4.82 -19.17 -27.00
C ARG A 415 -4.37 -17.91 -26.27
N MET A 416 -4.29 -17.94 -24.94
CA MET A 416 -3.76 -16.83 -24.15
C MET A 416 -2.29 -16.58 -24.46
N GLU A 417 -1.49 -17.62 -24.68
CA GLU A 417 -0.06 -17.47 -25.03
C GLU A 417 0.12 -16.80 -26.39
N GLU A 418 -0.72 -17.15 -27.38
CA GLU A 418 -0.71 -16.51 -28.69
C GLU A 418 -1.10 -15.03 -28.62
N LEU A 419 -2.08 -14.69 -27.77
CA LEU A 419 -2.64 -13.34 -27.69
C LEU A 419 -1.86 -12.43 -26.73
N PHE A 420 -1.28 -13.00 -25.68
CA PHE A 420 -0.67 -12.28 -24.55
C PHE A 420 0.67 -12.93 -24.12
N PRO A 421 1.68 -12.99 -25.01
CA PRO A 421 2.95 -13.65 -24.71
C PRO A 421 3.76 -13.00 -23.57
N GLU A 422 3.45 -11.74 -23.25
CA GLU A 422 4.08 -10.94 -22.20
C GLU A 422 3.35 -11.02 -20.84
N ASP A 423 2.28 -11.80 -20.75
CA ASP A 423 1.50 -11.89 -19.52
C ASP A 423 2.17 -12.79 -18.47
N TYR A 424 2.73 -12.16 -17.44
CA TYR A 424 3.36 -12.85 -16.32
C TYR A 424 2.37 -13.75 -15.55
N LEU A 425 1.09 -13.37 -15.47
CA LEU A 425 0.09 -14.12 -14.69
C LEU A 425 -0.29 -15.42 -15.41
N LEU A 426 -0.27 -15.44 -16.75
CA LEU A 426 -0.40 -16.66 -17.53
C LEU A 426 0.77 -17.62 -17.27
N CYS A 427 2.02 -17.12 -17.33
CA CYS A 427 3.21 -17.92 -17.00
C CYS A 427 3.10 -18.53 -15.59
N PHE A 428 2.72 -17.72 -14.61
CA PHE A 428 2.48 -18.16 -13.23
C PHE A 428 1.40 -19.25 -13.14
N LYS A 429 0.22 -19.03 -13.75
CA LYS A 429 -0.89 -20.02 -13.71
C LYS A 429 -0.52 -21.33 -14.41
N LYS A 430 0.22 -21.27 -15.52
CA LYS A 430 0.75 -22.48 -16.19
C LYS A 430 1.64 -23.29 -15.26
N ALA A 431 2.55 -22.62 -14.55
CA ALA A 431 3.45 -23.28 -13.60
C ALA A 431 2.66 -24.03 -12.51
N ILE A 432 1.65 -23.39 -11.93
CA ILE A 432 0.78 -23.98 -10.89
C ILE A 432 -0.06 -25.15 -11.40
N LEU A 433 -0.53 -25.08 -12.64
CA LEU A 433 -1.29 -26.18 -13.22
C LEU A 433 -0.37 -27.37 -13.55
N ALA A 434 0.82 -27.09 -14.08
CA ALA A 434 1.82 -28.11 -14.35
C ALA A 434 2.28 -28.82 -13.07
N SER A 435 2.46 -28.09 -11.96
CA SER A 435 2.85 -28.65 -10.66
C SER A 435 1.77 -29.48 -9.97
N LYS A 436 0.52 -29.45 -10.46
CA LYS A 436 -0.59 -30.29 -9.97
C LYS A 436 -0.88 -31.49 -10.88
N SER A 437 -0.22 -31.55 -12.04
CA SER A 437 -0.48 -32.59 -13.03
C SER A 437 0.25 -33.89 -12.67
N ARG A 438 -0.28 -35.06 -13.04
CA ARG A 438 0.39 -36.36 -12.76
C ARG A 438 1.75 -36.54 -13.44
N ASN A 439 2.03 -35.74 -14.48
CA ASN A 439 3.26 -35.75 -15.25
C ASN A 439 4.03 -34.45 -14.99
N GLU A 440 4.40 -34.20 -13.74
CA GLU A 440 5.13 -33.00 -13.33
C GLU A 440 6.45 -32.87 -14.10
N ASN A 441 6.46 -32.06 -15.17
CA ASN A 441 7.69 -31.70 -15.84
C ASN A 441 8.34 -30.55 -15.08
N ASN A 442 9.20 -30.93 -14.15
CA ASN A 442 9.94 -30.03 -13.28
C ASN A 442 10.70 -28.91 -14.03
N SER A 443 11.27 -29.20 -15.20
CA SER A 443 11.95 -28.18 -16.00
C SER A 443 10.98 -27.12 -16.53
N LEU A 444 9.79 -27.55 -16.99
CA LEU A 444 8.76 -26.65 -17.51
C LEU A 444 8.16 -25.77 -16.41
N ILE A 445 7.96 -26.34 -15.21
CA ILE A 445 7.46 -25.60 -14.04
C ILE A 445 8.47 -24.52 -13.63
N GLU A 446 9.75 -24.88 -13.50
CA GLU A 446 10.82 -23.93 -13.16
C GLU A 446 10.91 -22.81 -14.19
N GLN A 447 10.91 -23.16 -15.49
CA GLN A 447 10.97 -22.16 -16.54
C GLN A 447 9.75 -21.24 -16.51
N SER A 448 8.54 -21.78 -16.32
CA SER A 448 7.30 -20.97 -16.28
C SER A 448 7.29 -19.98 -15.11
N PHE A 449 7.83 -20.35 -13.94
CA PHE A 449 7.99 -19.42 -12.83
C PHE A 449 9.09 -18.37 -13.08
N LYS A 450 10.22 -18.76 -13.70
CA LYS A 450 11.27 -17.80 -14.10
C LYS A 450 10.73 -16.77 -15.09
N ASP A 451 10.03 -17.24 -16.10
CA ASP A 451 9.32 -16.44 -17.08
C ASP A 451 8.34 -15.45 -16.44
N ALA A 452 7.67 -15.85 -15.35
CA ALA A 452 6.76 -14.97 -14.61
C ALA A 452 7.52 -13.87 -13.85
N VAL A 453 8.61 -14.21 -13.15
CA VAL A 453 9.40 -13.22 -12.40
C VAL A 453 10.22 -12.30 -13.32
N GLU A 454 10.63 -12.78 -14.50
CA GLU A 454 11.30 -11.95 -15.52
C GLU A 454 10.36 -10.92 -16.12
N ARG A 455 9.10 -11.31 -16.39
CA ARG A 455 8.07 -10.41 -16.93
C ARG A 455 7.53 -9.42 -15.87
N ASN A 456 7.45 -9.86 -14.61
CA ASN A 456 7.05 -9.01 -13.50
C ASN A 456 7.76 -9.40 -12.19
N ALA A 457 8.89 -8.75 -11.94
CA ALA A 457 9.68 -8.98 -10.72
C ALA A 457 8.95 -8.52 -9.44
N ASP A 458 7.93 -7.67 -9.54
CA ASP A 458 7.20 -7.15 -8.37
C ASP A 458 6.06 -8.09 -7.91
N PHE A 459 5.79 -9.15 -8.67
CA PHE A 459 4.76 -10.13 -8.32
C PHE A 459 5.31 -11.17 -7.33
N ALA A 460 5.31 -10.79 -6.05
CA ALA A 460 5.88 -11.55 -4.93
C ALA A 460 5.49 -13.04 -4.89
N HIS A 461 4.26 -13.40 -5.27
CA HIS A 461 3.80 -14.79 -5.27
C HIS A 461 4.61 -15.70 -6.22
N SER A 462 5.13 -15.16 -7.32
CA SER A 462 5.97 -15.96 -8.24
C SER A 462 7.31 -16.29 -7.60
N TRP A 463 7.92 -15.36 -6.88
CA TRP A 463 9.15 -15.59 -6.12
C TRP A 463 8.97 -16.63 -5.02
N TYR A 464 7.88 -16.52 -4.25
CA TYR A 464 7.54 -17.48 -3.20
C TYR A 464 7.41 -18.91 -3.76
N LEU A 465 6.63 -19.10 -4.82
CA LEU A 465 6.39 -20.44 -5.37
C LEU A 465 7.60 -20.99 -6.15
N LEU A 466 8.42 -20.12 -6.74
CA LEU A 466 9.72 -20.50 -7.28
C LEU A 466 10.68 -20.97 -6.17
N GLY A 467 10.67 -20.30 -5.02
CA GLY A 467 11.40 -20.73 -3.82
C GLY A 467 10.94 -22.09 -3.30
N ASN A 468 9.62 -22.29 -3.16
CA ASN A 468 9.05 -23.59 -2.76
C ASN A 468 9.49 -24.71 -3.69
N LEU A 469 9.46 -24.47 -5.01
CA LEU A 469 9.92 -25.44 -6.00
C LEU A 469 11.40 -25.84 -5.79
N TYR A 470 12.26 -24.88 -5.41
CA TYR A 470 13.65 -25.17 -5.12
C TYR A 470 13.85 -25.87 -3.77
N VAL A 471 13.05 -25.54 -2.75
CA VAL A 471 13.02 -26.23 -1.45
C VAL A 471 12.63 -27.70 -1.64
N ASP A 472 11.58 -27.98 -2.41
CA ASP A 472 11.13 -29.35 -2.71
C ASP A 472 12.23 -30.18 -3.40
N ARG A 473 13.09 -29.51 -4.18
CA ARG A 473 14.25 -30.11 -4.85
C ARG A 473 15.53 -30.07 -4.01
N LYS A 474 15.47 -29.57 -2.78
CA LYS A 474 16.62 -29.37 -1.88
C LYS A 474 17.74 -28.52 -2.49
N ASN A 475 17.39 -27.63 -3.43
CA ASN A 475 18.33 -26.67 -4.00
C ASN A 475 18.31 -25.39 -3.16
N TRP A 476 19.04 -25.43 -2.04
CA TRP A 476 18.99 -24.38 -1.02
C TRP A 476 19.48 -23.03 -1.54
N ASP A 477 20.53 -23.00 -2.36
CA ASP A 477 21.08 -21.75 -2.91
C ASP A 477 20.05 -21.01 -3.77
N LYS A 478 19.37 -21.73 -4.67
CA LYS A 478 18.32 -21.13 -5.50
C LYS A 478 17.06 -20.78 -4.69
N ALA A 479 16.72 -21.56 -3.67
CA ALA A 479 15.63 -21.23 -2.75
C ALA A 479 15.92 -19.93 -1.99
N ILE A 480 17.14 -19.76 -1.46
CA ILE A 480 17.59 -18.53 -0.82
C ILE A 480 17.48 -17.35 -1.78
N TRP A 481 17.97 -17.47 -3.02
CA TRP A 481 17.84 -16.42 -4.02
C TRP A 481 16.38 -16.02 -4.26
N ALA A 482 15.48 -16.99 -4.47
CA ALA A 482 14.07 -16.70 -4.73
C ALA A 482 13.37 -16.07 -3.52
N TYR A 483 13.56 -16.63 -2.32
CA TYR A 483 12.95 -16.08 -1.12
C TYR A 483 13.55 -14.73 -0.69
N THR A 484 14.81 -14.43 -1.03
CA THR A 484 15.39 -13.10 -0.77
C THR A 484 14.68 -12.03 -1.60
N ASN A 485 14.34 -12.32 -2.85
CA ASN A 485 13.52 -11.42 -3.67
C ASN A 485 12.08 -11.33 -3.11
N TYR A 486 11.53 -12.44 -2.60
CA TYR A 486 10.23 -12.43 -1.94
C TYR A 486 10.19 -11.52 -0.69
N THR A 487 11.20 -11.58 0.18
CA THR A 487 11.27 -10.74 1.39
C THR A 487 11.48 -9.26 1.06
N GLN A 488 12.22 -8.94 -0.01
CA GLN A 488 12.35 -7.55 -0.47
C GLN A 488 11.01 -6.93 -0.89
N LEU A 489 10.07 -7.75 -1.39
CA LEU A 489 8.72 -7.31 -1.78
C LEU A 489 7.72 -7.34 -0.62
N ARG A 490 8.08 -8.00 0.48
CA ARG A 490 7.25 -8.19 1.69
C ARG A 490 8.10 -8.02 2.97
N PRO A 491 8.76 -6.85 3.15
CA PRO A 491 9.70 -6.66 4.26
C PRO A 491 9.00 -6.61 5.63
N ASP A 492 7.71 -6.34 5.64
CA ASP A 492 6.82 -6.23 6.80
C ASP A 492 6.06 -7.52 7.10
N ASP A 493 6.20 -8.56 6.26
CA ASP A 493 5.53 -9.84 6.45
C ASP A 493 6.43 -10.79 7.26
N PRO A 494 6.11 -11.08 8.54
CA PRO A 494 6.88 -12.03 9.35
C PRO A 494 6.93 -13.43 8.71
N GLU A 495 5.89 -13.82 7.95
CA GLU A 495 5.84 -15.11 7.26
C GLU A 495 6.87 -15.18 6.12
N ALA A 496 7.17 -14.06 5.45
CA ALA A 496 8.18 -14.00 4.41
C ALA A 496 9.58 -14.25 4.97
N TRP A 497 9.91 -13.63 6.10
CA TRP A 497 11.17 -13.85 6.80
C TRP A 497 11.27 -15.28 7.35
N LYS A 498 10.19 -15.80 7.94
CA LYS A 498 10.11 -17.21 8.38
C LYS A 498 10.39 -18.17 7.22
N THR A 499 9.79 -17.90 6.06
CA THR A 499 10.00 -18.68 4.83
C THR A 499 11.47 -18.64 4.38
N LEU A 500 12.10 -17.47 4.34
CA LEU A 500 13.51 -17.33 3.96
C LEU A 500 14.47 -18.06 4.92
N SER A 501 14.14 -18.16 6.22
CA SER A 501 15.00 -18.86 7.19
C SER A 501 15.13 -20.36 6.89
N THR A 502 14.08 -20.97 6.33
CA THR A 502 13.97 -22.42 6.11
C THR A 502 15.14 -22.99 5.30
N PRO A 503 15.47 -22.48 4.10
CA PRO A 503 16.61 -23.00 3.34
C PRO A 503 17.98 -22.70 3.99
N TYR A 504 18.13 -21.65 4.81
CA TYR A 504 19.37 -21.42 5.58
C TYR A 504 19.57 -22.51 6.64
N VAL A 505 18.51 -22.85 7.38
CA VAL A 505 18.55 -23.92 8.39
C VAL A 505 18.84 -25.28 7.74
N HIS A 506 18.17 -25.60 6.63
CA HIS A 506 18.39 -26.87 5.92
C HIS A 506 19.74 -26.98 5.21
N SER A 507 20.39 -25.85 4.89
CA SER A 507 21.76 -25.82 4.35
C SER A 507 22.85 -25.81 5.44
N GLY A 508 22.47 -25.88 6.72
CA GLY A 508 23.38 -25.89 7.87
C GLY A 508 23.91 -24.51 8.27
N LEU A 509 23.40 -23.43 7.65
CA LEU A 509 23.75 -22.05 7.94
C LEU A 509 22.91 -21.51 9.11
N PHE A 510 23.03 -22.17 10.26
CA PHE A 510 22.20 -21.95 11.45
C PHE A 510 22.27 -20.52 11.98
N GLU A 511 23.44 -19.90 11.98
CA GLU A 511 23.63 -18.51 12.45
C GLU A 511 22.80 -17.52 11.64
N LYS A 512 22.83 -17.63 10.30
CA LYS A 512 22.02 -16.78 9.41
C LYS A 512 20.53 -17.08 9.54
N GLY A 513 20.16 -18.37 9.66
CA GLY A 513 18.77 -18.76 9.89
C GLY A 513 18.21 -18.15 11.18
N LEU A 514 19.01 -18.13 12.24
CA LEU A 514 18.67 -17.49 13.52
C LEU A 514 18.49 -15.98 13.38
N GLU A 515 19.43 -15.28 12.73
CA GLU A 515 19.35 -13.84 12.45
C GLU A 515 18.03 -13.47 11.74
N ILE A 516 17.70 -14.21 10.67
CA ILE A 516 16.47 -14.00 9.89
C ILE A 516 15.21 -14.24 10.73
N LEU A 517 15.20 -15.28 11.57
CA LEU A 517 14.06 -15.55 12.46
C LEU A 517 13.92 -14.49 13.56
N GLN A 518 14.99 -13.86 14.02
CA GLN A 518 14.91 -12.74 14.94
C GLN A 518 14.26 -11.51 14.28
N THR A 519 14.53 -11.24 13.01
CA THR A 519 13.80 -10.21 12.24
C THR A 519 12.31 -10.54 12.17
N ALA A 520 11.95 -11.79 11.84
CA ALA A 520 10.56 -12.24 11.81
C ALA A 520 9.86 -12.07 13.18
N LYS A 521 10.54 -12.41 14.28
CA LYS A 521 10.05 -12.23 15.66
C LYS A 521 9.88 -10.75 16.04
N GLY A 522 10.74 -9.87 15.53
CA GLY A 522 10.62 -8.43 15.73
C GLY A 522 9.32 -7.87 15.14
N LEU A 523 8.91 -8.39 13.99
CA LEU A 523 7.66 -8.02 13.30
C LEU A 523 6.42 -8.65 13.93
N ASN A 524 6.51 -9.88 14.44
CA ASN A 524 5.43 -10.54 15.17
C ASN A 524 5.94 -11.28 16.42
N GLN A 525 5.92 -10.58 17.55
CA GLN A 525 6.45 -11.08 18.82
C GLN A 525 5.66 -12.26 19.42
N ASN A 526 4.42 -12.46 18.97
CA ASN A 526 3.50 -13.45 19.54
C ASN A 526 3.35 -14.70 18.67
N ASP A 527 4.18 -14.89 17.65
CA ASP A 527 4.15 -16.11 16.83
C ASP A 527 4.85 -17.28 17.56
N PRO A 528 4.10 -18.31 17.99
CA PRO A 528 4.67 -19.45 18.70
C PRO A 528 5.55 -20.31 17.78
N GLU A 529 5.31 -20.36 16.47
CA GLU A 529 6.10 -21.17 15.54
C GLU A 529 7.52 -20.60 15.40
N ILE A 530 7.64 -19.29 15.24
CA ILE A 530 8.93 -18.59 15.15
C ILE A 530 9.76 -18.86 16.41
N SER A 531 9.13 -18.78 17.59
CA SER A 531 9.79 -19.04 18.88
C SER A 531 10.30 -20.49 19.00
N VAL A 532 9.53 -21.46 18.49
CA VAL A 532 9.95 -22.88 18.47
C VAL A 532 11.12 -23.09 17.51
N MET A 533 11.11 -22.45 16.34
CA MET A 533 12.21 -22.56 15.37
C MET A 533 13.52 -21.97 15.92
N ILE A 534 13.47 -20.79 16.52
CA ILE A 534 14.63 -20.16 17.18
C ILE A 534 15.22 -21.11 18.22
N LYS A 535 14.40 -21.63 19.14
CA LYS A 535 14.87 -22.54 20.19
C LYS A 535 15.53 -23.80 19.65
N LYS A 536 15.01 -24.37 18.55
CA LYS A 536 15.64 -25.53 17.90
C LYS A 536 17.03 -25.20 17.36
N ILE A 537 17.18 -24.03 16.72
CA ILE A 537 18.47 -23.59 16.17
C ILE A 537 19.47 -23.27 17.29
N GLU A 538 19.03 -22.66 18.39
CA GLU A 538 19.87 -22.38 19.56
C GLU A 538 20.44 -23.66 20.18
N VAL A 539 19.66 -24.76 20.21
CA VAL A 539 20.15 -26.08 20.65
C VAL A 539 21.21 -26.64 19.68
N GLU A 540 20.98 -26.55 18.37
CA GLU A 540 21.96 -27.01 17.36
C GLU A 540 23.26 -26.19 17.41
N LEU A 541 23.18 -24.91 17.78
CA LEU A 541 24.33 -24.03 17.98
C LEU A 541 24.98 -24.17 19.37
N GLY A 542 24.41 -24.96 20.28
CA GLY A 542 24.91 -25.15 21.65
C GLY A 542 24.79 -23.90 22.54
N MET A 543 23.84 -23.02 22.25
CA MET A 543 23.60 -21.78 23.01
C MET A 543 22.82 -22.02 24.30
N ILE A 544 22.03 -23.11 24.37
CA ILE A 544 21.18 -23.49 25.51
C ILE A 544 21.15 -25.00 25.75
#